data_AF-A0A1R3KLG4-F1
#
_entry.id   AF-A0A1R3KLG4-F1
#
_cell.length_a   1.000
_cell.length_b   1.000
_cell.length_c   1.000
_cell.angle_alpha   90.00
_cell.angle_beta   90.00
_cell.angle_gamma   90.00
#
_symmetry.space_group_name_H-M   'P 1'
#
loop_
_entity.id
_entity.type
_entity.pdbx_description
1 polymer ?
#
loop_
_entity_poly.entity_id
_entity_poly.type
_entity_poly.pdbx_seq_one_letter_code
_entity_poly.pdbx_strand_id
1 'polypeptide(L)'
;MSSLSFAKSTVTKGKDQVFVAAVPLRATKGAAQLLMSAAYSLNLWDLQHFMVIIKPSSPPPQSQALVFDYQPEDPENIFTALAVLSGGAVPGVVLIRKLTKLPRSKCWFVGYSSEDAVDKAYKFNNTWEPDLRVGLHDCRDYTNGLVEHLTGEKLILEHLRRTTAGQS
;
A
#
# COMPACT_ATOMS: atom_id res chain seq x y z
N MET A 1 -28.98 -4.37 -11.45
CA MET A 1 -27.90 -5.28 -10.98
C MET A 1 -26.84 -5.31 -12.07
N SER A 2 -25.84 -4.43 -11.99
CA SER A 2 -24.75 -4.40 -12.96
C SER A 2 -23.66 -5.33 -12.49
N SER A 3 -23.56 -6.48 -13.14
CA SER A 3 -22.46 -7.43 -12.92
C SER A 3 -21.18 -6.78 -13.42
N LEU A 4 -20.25 -6.47 -12.52
CA LEU A 4 -18.88 -6.15 -12.91
C LEU A 4 -18.25 -7.43 -13.46
N SER A 5 -18.26 -7.55 -14.78
CA SER A 5 -17.44 -8.52 -15.49
C SER A 5 -15.98 -8.16 -15.23
N PHE A 6 -15.24 -9.03 -14.54
CA PHE A 6 -13.79 -8.98 -14.55
C PHE A 6 -13.34 -8.99 -16.00
N ALA A 7 -12.83 -7.86 -16.47
CA ALA A 7 -12.22 -7.76 -17.78
C ALA A 7 -11.15 -8.84 -17.84
N LYS A 8 -11.36 -9.78 -18.77
CA LYS A 8 -10.38 -10.77 -19.21
C LYS A 8 -9.02 -10.09 -19.23
N SER A 9 -8.06 -10.61 -18.45
CA SER A 9 -6.69 -10.13 -18.42
C SER A 9 -6.10 -10.23 -19.83
N THR A 10 -6.34 -9.23 -20.67
CA THR A 10 -5.52 -8.96 -21.83
C THR A 10 -4.20 -8.52 -21.25
N VAL A 11 -3.25 -9.46 -21.21
CA VAL A 11 -1.86 -9.17 -20.93
C VAL A 11 -1.42 -8.12 -21.95
N THR A 12 -1.52 -6.84 -21.60
CA THR A 12 -0.92 -5.76 -22.37
C THR A 12 0.58 -5.85 -22.11
N LYS A 13 1.26 -6.70 -22.90
CA LYS A 13 2.72 -6.78 -22.93
C LYS A 13 3.26 -5.36 -23.08
N GLY A 14 4.08 -4.93 -22.12
CA GLY A 14 4.78 -3.64 -22.19
C GLY A 14 4.26 -2.52 -21.29
N LYS A 15 3.25 -2.75 -20.43
CA LYS A 15 2.83 -1.76 -19.42
C LYS A 15 3.24 -2.16 -18.02
N ASP A 16 3.58 -1.16 -17.21
CA ASP A 16 3.87 -1.32 -15.79
C ASP A 16 2.59 -1.74 -15.04
N GLN A 17 2.73 -2.77 -14.20
CA GLN A 17 1.64 -3.32 -13.40
C GLN A 17 1.65 -2.70 -12.01
N VAL A 18 0.47 -2.31 -11.53
CA VAL A 18 0.27 -1.74 -10.20
C VAL A 18 -0.51 -2.71 -9.33
N PHE A 19 0.00 -2.97 -8.14
CA PHE A 19 -0.61 -3.80 -7.13
C PHE A 19 -0.73 -3.02 -5.81
N VAL A 20 -1.71 -3.40 -5.00
CA VAL A 20 -1.79 -3.01 -3.59
C VAL A 20 -1.49 -4.23 -2.75
N ALA A 21 -0.67 -4.07 -1.71
CA ALA A 21 -0.42 -5.14 -0.76
C ALA A 21 -0.70 -4.66 0.67
N ALA A 22 -1.11 -5.60 1.52
CA ALA A 22 -1.30 -5.38 2.95
C ALA A 22 -0.32 -6.22 3.76
N VAL A 23 0.21 -5.65 4.85
CA VAL A 23 1.06 -6.31 5.84
C VAL A 23 0.57 -5.98 7.25
N PRO A 24 0.97 -6.75 8.29
CA PRO A 24 0.69 -6.35 9.67
C PRO A 24 1.34 -4.99 9.97
N LEU A 25 0.66 -4.18 10.79
CA LEU A 25 1.25 -2.97 11.35
C LEU A 25 2.53 -3.33 12.14
N ARG A 26 3.55 -2.45 12.00
CA ARG A 26 4.73 -2.48 12.85
C ARG A 26 4.42 -1.74 14.14
N ALA A 27 4.77 -2.36 15.26
CA ALA A 27 4.63 -1.82 16.60
C ALA A 27 5.93 -2.07 17.38
N THR A 28 6.01 -1.51 18.58
CA THR A 28 7.07 -1.84 19.53
C THR A 28 7.21 -3.36 19.68
N LYS A 29 8.45 -3.85 19.68
CA LYS A 29 8.75 -5.28 19.78
C LYS A 29 8.11 -5.88 21.03
N GLY A 30 7.71 -7.14 20.95
CA GLY A 30 7.07 -7.86 22.05
C GLY A 30 5.56 -8.00 21.85
N ALA A 31 4.79 -7.87 22.94
CA ALA A 31 3.36 -8.18 22.94
C ALA A 31 2.54 -7.34 21.95
N ALA A 32 2.90 -6.07 21.76
CA ALA A 32 2.23 -5.18 20.81
C ALA A 32 2.37 -5.68 19.36
N GLN A 33 3.58 -6.06 18.95
CA GLN A 33 3.81 -6.64 17.62
C GLN A 33 3.07 -7.98 17.43
N LEU A 34 2.97 -8.81 18.48
CA LEU A 34 2.21 -10.07 18.42
C LEU A 34 0.72 -9.81 18.22
N LEU A 35 0.14 -8.83 18.92
CA LEU A 35 -1.25 -8.42 18.75
C LEU A 35 -1.53 -7.95 17.32
N MET A 36 -0.67 -7.09 16.75
CA MET A 36 -0.81 -6.61 15.38
C MET A 36 -0.72 -7.76 14.36
N SER A 37 0.17 -8.72 14.60
CA SER A 37 0.32 -9.91 13.75
C SER A 37 -0.91 -10.82 13.81
N ALA A 38 -1.51 -10.97 14.99
CA ALA A 38 -2.76 -11.71 15.18
C ALA A 38 -3.94 -11.01 14.50
N ALA A 39 -4.09 -9.70 14.69
CA ALA A 39 -5.10 -8.88 14.02
C ALA A 39 -5.02 -8.97 12.49
N TYR A 40 -3.80 -8.92 11.95
CA TYR A 40 -3.56 -9.15 10.53
C TYR A 40 -3.98 -10.56 10.09
N SER A 41 -3.64 -11.59 10.87
CA SER A 41 -4.00 -12.99 10.58
C SER A 41 -5.52 -13.22 10.61
N LEU A 42 -6.22 -12.52 11.51
CA LEU A 42 -7.70 -12.51 11.61
C LEU A 42 -8.37 -11.58 10.59
N ASN A 43 -7.61 -11.01 9.66
CA ASN A 43 -8.08 -10.11 8.60
C ASN A 43 -8.81 -8.86 9.12
N LEU A 44 -8.45 -8.34 10.28
CA LEU A 44 -8.96 -7.06 10.79
C LEU A 44 -8.46 -5.92 9.91
N TRP A 45 -9.27 -5.51 8.94
CA TRP A 45 -8.93 -4.56 7.87
C TRP A 45 -8.36 -3.24 8.41
N ASP A 46 -8.95 -2.74 9.49
CA ASP A 46 -8.58 -1.46 10.10
C ASP A 46 -7.21 -1.52 10.83
N LEU A 47 -6.61 -2.71 10.94
CA LEU A 47 -5.27 -2.94 11.51
C LEU A 47 -4.24 -3.40 10.46
N GLN A 48 -4.58 -3.30 9.18
CA GLN A 48 -3.67 -3.57 8.08
C GLN A 48 -2.91 -2.31 7.66
N HIS A 49 -1.63 -2.48 7.38
CA HIS A 49 -0.78 -1.48 6.76
C HIS A 49 -0.74 -1.71 5.25
N PHE A 50 -1.04 -0.69 4.46
CA PHE A 50 -1.13 -0.80 3.00
C PHE A 50 0.08 -0.16 2.31
N MET A 51 0.48 -0.76 1.19
CA MET A 51 1.59 -0.29 0.36
C MET A 51 1.25 -0.50 -1.12
N VAL A 52 1.89 0.29 -1.99
CA VAL A 52 1.77 0.14 -3.45
C VAL A 52 2.99 -0.58 -3.98
N ILE A 53 2.78 -1.54 -4.88
CA ILE A 53 3.83 -2.27 -5.57
C ILE A 53 3.72 -2.02 -7.07
N ILE A 54 4.82 -1.56 -7.66
CA ILE A 54 4.96 -1.36 -9.09
C ILE A 54 5.86 -2.45 -9.64
N LYS A 55 5.36 -3.21 -10.61
CA LYS A 55 6.15 -4.17 -11.38
C LYS A 55 6.37 -3.57 -12.78
N PRO A 56 7.57 -3.05 -13.07
CA PRO A 56 7.86 -2.47 -14.37
C PRO A 56 7.76 -3.51 -15.48
N SER A 57 7.39 -3.09 -16.69
CA SER A 57 7.41 -3.97 -17.86
C SER A 57 8.82 -4.43 -18.24
N SER A 58 9.81 -3.58 -17.94
CA SER A 58 11.24 -3.82 -18.18
C SER A 58 12.00 -3.69 -16.84
N PRO A 59 11.89 -4.70 -15.96
CA PRO A 59 12.45 -4.62 -14.62
C PRO A 59 13.99 -4.65 -14.64
N PRO A 60 14.66 -3.99 -13.66
CA PRO A 60 16.11 -4.11 -13.49
C PRO A 60 16.56 -5.56 -13.23
N PRO A 61 17.81 -5.93 -13.58
CA PRO A 61 18.28 -7.33 -13.49
C PRO A 61 18.15 -7.99 -12.10
N GLN A 62 18.19 -7.21 -11.02
CA GLN A 62 18.20 -7.70 -9.64
C GLN A 62 16.90 -7.46 -8.87
N SER A 63 15.86 -6.90 -9.50
CA SER A 63 14.60 -6.59 -8.84
C SER A 63 13.43 -6.69 -9.82
N GLN A 64 12.38 -7.42 -9.44
CA GLN A 64 11.19 -7.58 -10.26
C GLN A 64 10.11 -6.53 -9.98
N ALA A 65 10.15 -5.87 -8.82
CA ALA A 65 9.19 -4.83 -8.46
C ALA A 65 9.78 -3.83 -7.46
N LEU A 66 9.13 -2.67 -7.36
CA LEU A 66 9.38 -1.62 -6.37
C LEU A 66 8.16 -1.48 -5.47
N VAL A 67 8.39 -1.26 -4.18
CA VAL A 67 7.34 -0.98 -3.20
C VAL A 67 7.49 0.44 -2.73
N PHE A 68 6.36 1.12 -2.60
CA PHE A 68 6.21 2.44 -2.05
C PHE A 68 5.37 2.32 -0.77
N ASP A 69 6.00 2.67 0.36
CA ASP A 69 5.52 2.34 1.69
C ASP A 69 5.60 3.56 2.63
N TYR A 70 4.50 4.31 2.73
CA TYR A 70 4.39 5.46 3.63
C TYR A 70 4.13 5.01 5.06
N GLN A 71 5.03 5.35 5.98
CA GLN A 71 4.99 4.94 7.38
C GLN A 71 5.65 5.99 8.28
N PRO A 72 5.49 5.92 9.62
CA PRO A 72 6.26 6.77 10.52
C PRO A 72 7.76 6.58 10.30
N GLU A 73 8.56 7.64 10.43
CA GLU A 73 10.02 7.56 10.27
C GLU A 73 10.64 6.55 11.25
N ASP A 74 10.16 6.53 12.49
CA ASP A 74 10.55 5.56 13.52
C ASP A 74 9.31 4.88 14.13
N PRO A 75 8.79 3.80 13.51
CA PRO A 75 7.56 3.13 13.94
C PRO A 75 7.76 2.26 15.19
N GLU A 76 9.01 1.97 15.58
CA GLU A 76 9.31 1.20 16.80
C GLU A 76 9.52 2.09 18.03
N ASN A 77 9.55 3.42 17.86
CA ASN A 77 9.70 4.37 18.94
C ASN A 77 8.41 4.54 19.75
N ILE A 78 8.53 4.42 21.07
CA ILE A 78 7.38 4.49 21.98
C ILE A 78 6.74 5.88 22.03
N PHE A 79 7.52 6.96 21.82
CA PHE A 79 6.98 8.32 21.76
C PHE A 79 6.21 8.55 20.46
N THR A 80 6.70 8.02 19.33
CA THR A 80 5.95 8.00 18.07
C THR A 80 4.63 7.25 18.24
N ALA A 81 4.67 6.05 18.85
CA ALA A 81 3.47 5.27 19.11
C ALA A 81 2.47 6.03 20.01
N LEU A 82 2.93 6.66 21.08
CA LEU A 82 2.08 7.45 21.98
C LEU A 82 1.45 8.65 21.27
N ALA A 83 2.23 9.38 20.48
CA ALA A 83 1.75 10.53 19.71
C ALA A 83 0.70 10.13 18.66
N VAL A 84 0.92 9.00 17.97
CA VAL A 84 -0.07 8.45 17.03
C VAL A 84 -1.36 8.05 17.75
N LEU A 85 -1.25 7.36 18.89
CA LEU A 85 -2.42 6.92 19.66
C LEU A 85 -3.20 8.10 20.28
N SER A 86 -2.55 9.22 20.57
CA SER A 86 -3.21 10.44 21.01
C SER A 86 -3.80 11.28 19.86
N GLY A 87 -3.70 10.79 18.61
CA GLY A 87 -4.21 11.47 17.42
C GLY A 87 -3.34 12.63 16.93
N GLY A 88 -2.11 12.73 17.44
CA GLY A 88 -1.10 13.69 17.01
C GLY A 88 -0.50 13.35 15.64
N ALA A 89 0.11 14.35 15.01
CA ALA A 89 0.93 14.16 13.82
C ALA A 89 2.35 13.72 14.22
N VAL A 90 2.96 12.86 13.41
CA VAL A 90 4.35 12.41 13.57
C VAL A 90 5.09 12.50 12.23
N PRO A 91 6.42 12.61 12.22
CA PRO A 91 7.19 12.53 10.99
C PRO A 91 6.92 11.21 10.24
N GLY A 92 6.47 11.33 9.01
CA GLY A 92 6.24 10.24 8.07
C GLY A 92 7.26 10.25 6.94
N VAL A 93 7.49 9.06 6.37
CA VAL A 93 8.43 8.85 5.27
C VAL A 93 7.87 7.83 4.29
N VAL A 94 8.09 8.06 3.00
CA VAL A 94 7.84 7.06 1.96
C VAL A 94 9.09 6.21 1.80
N LEU A 95 9.08 4.99 2.34
CA LEU A 95 10.15 4.03 2.09
C LEU A 95 9.97 3.36 0.74
N ILE A 96 11.04 3.35 -0.05
CA ILE A 96 11.08 2.70 -1.36
C ILE A 96 12.00 1.49 -1.29
N ARG A 97 11.46 0.29 -1.55
CA ARG A 97 12.22 -0.97 -1.49
C ARG A 97 12.08 -1.79 -2.75
N LYS A 98 13.13 -2.51 -3.12
CA LYS A 98 13.14 -3.46 -4.24
C LYS A 98 12.63 -4.83 -3.76
N LEU A 99 11.81 -5.48 -4.57
CA LEU A 99 11.38 -6.86 -4.38
C LEU A 99 11.89 -7.74 -5.50
N THR A 100 12.33 -8.94 -5.13
CA THR A 100 12.63 -10.01 -6.08
C THR A 100 11.38 -10.79 -6.49
N LYS A 101 10.33 -10.79 -5.65
CA LYS A 101 9.05 -11.47 -5.88
C LYS A 101 7.91 -10.69 -5.21
N LEU A 102 6.71 -10.78 -5.78
CA LEU A 102 5.50 -10.21 -5.17
C LEU A 102 5.09 -10.99 -3.90
N PRO A 103 4.42 -10.34 -2.93
CA PRO A 103 3.84 -11.03 -1.78
C PRO A 103 2.86 -12.13 -2.22
N ARG A 104 2.89 -13.27 -1.53
CA ARG A 104 2.07 -14.46 -1.87
C ARG A 104 0.61 -14.34 -1.42
N SER A 105 0.33 -13.49 -0.45
CA SER A 105 -0.99 -13.26 0.12
C SER A 105 -1.25 -11.77 0.28
N LYS A 106 -2.52 -11.39 0.35
CA LYS A 106 -2.99 -10.00 0.51
C LYS A 106 -2.26 -9.02 -0.42
N CYS A 107 -2.16 -9.42 -1.68
CA CYS A 107 -1.57 -8.66 -2.77
C CYS A 107 -2.56 -8.72 -3.92
N TRP A 108 -3.11 -7.58 -4.30
CA TRP A 108 -4.18 -7.44 -5.28
C TRP A 108 -3.67 -6.67 -6.48
N PHE A 109 -3.85 -7.24 -7.66
CA PHE A 109 -3.64 -6.51 -8.91
C PHE A 109 -4.71 -5.45 -9.05
N VAL A 110 -4.29 -4.20 -9.29
CA VAL A 110 -5.20 -3.07 -9.48
C VAL A 110 -5.37 -2.76 -10.95
N GLY A 111 -4.25 -2.60 -11.67
CA GLY A 111 -4.31 -2.18 -13.06
C GLY A 111 -2.94 -1.93 -13.66
N TYR A 112 -2.96 -1.29 -14.83
CA TYR A 112 -1.77 -0.90 -15.56
C TYR A 112 -1.61 0.61 -15.54
N SER A 113 -0.38 1.09 -15.43
CA SER A 113 -0.08 2.50 -15.73
C SER A 113 -0.05 2.73 -17.24
N SER A 114 -0.51 3.89 -17.68
CA SER A 114 -0.41 4.33 -19.08
C SER A 114 1.00 4.80 -19.47
N GLU A 115 1.81 5.18 -18.47
CA GLU A 115 3.15 5.75 -18.59
C GLU A 115 4.12 5.00 -17.67
N ASP A 116 5.37 5.45 -17.61
CA ASP A 116 6.36 4.98 -16.63
C ASP A 116 5.82 5.18 -15.21
N ALA A 117 5.41 4.08 -14.57
CA ALA A 117 4.77 4.13 -13.27
C ALA A 117 5.78 4.50 -12.18
N VAL A 118 7.05 4.14 -12.36
CA VAL A 118 8.10 4.39 -11.39
C VAL A 118 8.42 5.87 -11.32
N ASP A 119 8.63 6.52 -12.47
CA ASP A 119 8.86 7.97 -12.54
C ASP A 119 7.67 8.76 -11.99
N LYS A 120 6.44 8.37 -12.37
CA LYS A 120 5.22 8.97 -11.80
C LYS A 120 5.14 8.83 -10.28
N ALA A 121 5.47 7.67 -9.74
CA ALA A 121 5.49 7.46 -8.29
C ALA A 121 6.54 8.32 -7.58
N TYR A 122 7.74 8.48 -8.14
CA TYR A 122 8.75 9.39 -7.58
C TYR A 122 8.27 10.84 -7.59
N LYS A 123 7.66 11.30 -8.70
CA LYS A 123 7.08 12.66 -8.78
C LYS A 123 5.96 12.86 -7.77
N PHE A 124 5.07 11.89 -7.62
CA PHE A 124 4.01 11.92 -6.62
C PHE A 124 4.58 12.05 -5.20
N ASN A 125 5.60 11.26 -4.86
CA ASN A 125 6.22 11.30 -3.53
C ASN A 125 6.83 12.67 -3.18
N ASN A 126 7.37 13.38 -4.18
CA ASN A 126 7.92 14.73 -3.95
C ASN A 126 6.84 15.77 -3.61
N THR A 127 5.56 15.43 -3.77
CA THR A 127 4.41 16.28 -3.42
C THR A 127 3.69 15.81 -2.17
N TRP A 128 4.09 14.69 -1.57
CA TRP A 128 3.39 14.10 -0.43
C TRP A 128 3.85 14.75 0.88
N GLU A 129 2.90 15.29 1.65
CA GLU A 129 3.16 15.93 2.94
C GLU A 129 3.78 14.92 3.93
N PRO A 130 4.84 15.28 4.67
CA PRO A 130 5.51 14.35 5.57
C PRO A 130 4.75 14.13 6.89
N ASP A 131 3.84 15.02 7.27
CA ASP A 131 3.12 14.96 8.56
C ASP A 131 2.09 13.82 8.59
N LEU A 132 2.51 12.64 9.05
CA LEU A 132 1.68 11.46 9.13
C LEU A 132 0.67 11.60 10.27
N ARG A 133 -0.60 11.37 9.96
CA ARG A 133 -1.68 11.36 10.95
C ARG A 133 -2.67 10.22 10.67
N VAL A 134 -2.76 9.27 11.60
CA VAL A 134 -3.62 8.10 11.44
C VAL A 134 -5.09 8.51 11.27
N GLY A 135 -5.72 7.98 10.21
CA GLY A 135 -7.11 8.25 9.83
C GLY A 135 -7.35 9.56 9.07
N LEU A 136 -6.31 10.36 8.81
CA LEU A 136 -6.41 11.64 8.10
C LEU A 136 -5.39 11.81 6.98
N HIS A 137 -4.14 11.37 7.21
CA HIS A 137 -3.04 11.40 6.25
C HIS A 137 -2.09 10.25 6.58
N ASP A 138 -2.53 9.02 6.29
CA ASP A 138 -1.77 7.80 6.62
C ASP A 138 -1.49 6.92 5.39
N CYS A 139 -0.98 5.70 5.63
CA CYS A 139 -0.65 4.74 4.58
C CYS A 139 -1.83 4.45 3.62
N ARG A 140 -3.08 4.59 4.07
CA ARG A 140 -4.30 4.36 3.30
C ARG A 140 -4.55 5.50 2.33
N ASP A 141 -4.43 6.73 2.81
CA ASP A 141 -4.56 7.93 1.99
C ASP A 141 -3.46 7.96 0.94
N TYR A 142 -2.22 7.67 1.34
CA TYR A 142 -1.10 7.53 0.42
C TYR A 142 -1.35 6.45 -0.64
N THR A 143 -1.80 5.26 -0.22
CA THR A 143 -2.09 4.16 -1.14
C THR A 143 -3.19 4.51 -2.13
N ASN A 144 -4.30 5.10 -1.67
CA ASN A 144 -5.39 5.53 -2.55
C ASN A 144 -4.90 6.61 -3.53
N GLY A 145 -4.20 7.64 -3.04
CA GLY A 145 -3.72 8.76 -3.86
C GLY A 145 -2.71 8.31 -4.91
N LEU A 146 -1.74 7.46 -4.54
CA LEU A 146 -0.76 6.95 -5.48
C LEU A 146 -1.40 6.02 -6.52
N VAL A 147 -2.32 5.14 -6.11
CA VAL A 147 -3.03 4.27 -7.07
C VAL A 147 -3.87 5.08 -8.06
N GLU A 148 -4.60 6.10 -7.57
CA GLU A 148 -5.35 7.00 -8.43
C GLU A 148 -4.42 7.73 -9.41
N HIS A 149 -3.27 8.22 -8.93
CA HIS A 149 -2.29 8.90 -9.78
C HIS A 149 -1.71 7.97 -10.87
N LEU A 150 -1.46 6.70 -10.56
CA LEU A 150 -0.85 5.74 -11.48
C LEU A 150 -1.84 5.14 -12.47
N THR A 151 -3.06 4.84 -12.02
CA THR A 151 -4.01 3.99 -12.77
C THR A 151 -5.34 4.68 -13.08
N GLY A 152 -5.67 5.78 -12.38
CA GLY A 152 -6.98 6.43 -12.42
C GLY A 152 -8.03 5.77 -11.51
N GLU A 153 -7.74 4.61 -10.90
CA GLU A 153 -8.66 3.93 -9.99
C GLU A 153 -8.77 4.69 -8.66
N LYS A 154 -10.00 5.07 -8.30
CA LYS A 154 -10.29 5.83 -7.07
C LYS A 154 -10.77 4.92 -5.96
N LEU A 155 -10.50 5.30 -4.71
CA LEU A 155 -11.00 4.61 -3.51
C LEU A 155 -10.70 3.10 -3.52
N ILE A 156 -9.52 2.72 -4.02
CA ILE A 156 -9.16 1.32 -4.25
C ILE A 156 -9.26 0.48 -2.96
N LEU A 157 -8.88 1.03 -1.81
CA LEU A 157 -8.97 0.30 -0.55
C LEU A 157 -10.41 0.03 -0.13
N GLU A 158 -11.36 0.91 -0.44
CA GLU A 158 -12.78 0.65 -0.19
C GLU A 158 -13.30 -0.46 -1.12
N HIS A 159 -12.89 -0.43 -2.40
CA HIS A 159 -13.22 -1.49 -3.36
C HIS A 159 -12.67 -2.86 -2.92
N LEU A 160 -11.41 -2.91 -2.47
CA LEU A 160 -10.78 -4.12 -1.96
C LEU A 160 -11.46 -4.62 -0.67
N ARG A 161 -11.87 -3.72 0.24
CA ARG A 161 -12.62 -4.10 1.45
C ARG A 161 -13.96 -4.76 1.11
N ARG A 162 -14.72 -4.18 0.17
CA ARG A 162 -16.02 -4.73 -0.25
C ARG A 162 -15.90 -6.09 -0.92
N THR A 163 -14.89 -6.27 -1.77
CA THR A 163 -14.67 -7.54 -2.48
C THR A 163 -14.16 -8.65 -1.55
N THR A 164 -13.35 -8.31 -0.54
CA THR A 164 -12.89 -9.28 0.46
C THR A 164 -13.97 -9.65 1.48
N ALA A 165 -14.87 -8.72 1.84
CA ALA A 165 -16.00 -9.01 2.73
C ALA A 165 -17.08 -9.89 2.09
N GLY A 166 -17.24 -9.85 0.76
CA GLY A 166 -18.17 -10.70 0.02
C GLY A 166 -17.69 -12.14 -0.21
N GLN A 167 -16.51 -12.52 0.29
CA GLN A 167 -15.93 -13.87 0.20
C GLN A 167 -15.93 -14.62 1.55
N SER A 168 -16.53 -14.03 2.58
CA SER A 168 -16.70 -14.60 3.94
C SER A 168 -18.04 -15.31 4.10
#